data_AF-A0A653DJ91-F1
#
_entry.id   AF-A0A653DJ91-F1
#
_cell.length_a   1.000
_cell.length_b   1.000
_cell.length_c   1.000
_cell.angle_alpha   90.00
_cell.angle_beta   90.00
_cell.angle_gamma   90.00
#
_symmetry.space_group_name_H-M   'P 1'
#
loop_
_entity.id
_entity.type
_entity.pdbx_description
1 polymer ?
#
loop_
_entity_poly.entity_id
_entity_poly.type
_entity_poly.pdbx_seq_one_letter_code
_entity_poly.pdbx_strand_id
1 'polypeptide(L)'
;MNTAWVLSIVKNVVISLFFLIVSNCMATYFIPDGSNVLLLSYREALSFRTSHYFISFISEASVLAAGFKHATIWNKENEWSYSVTDPIKIEFPTALSIVVTYWNKPMHDFLKKYVYRAWLPLGRFPAILLTFCVSSFLHGFEPKVSVVLLSLGVFSYLQYAVRDFISRAFDMCVRVFPCNRECRHKYKRNDIRTRSLQIFFCITTVLHLIFLGVLMDPSTDDIGILEKWRSLYFYSIWIMFVDLLILFL
;
A
#
# COMPACT_ATOMS: atom_id res chain seq x y z
N MET A 1 -16.59 -15.07 30.94
CA MET A 1 -15.63 -14.96 29.81
C MET A 1 -16.15 -13.91 28.84
N ASN A 2 -15.36 -12.90 28.47
CA ASN A 2 -15.81 -11.89 27.53
C ASN A 2 -15.94 -12.53 26.13
N THR A 3 -17.17 -12.78 25.67
CA THR A 3 -17.42 -13.48 24.40
C THR A 3 -16.95 -12.67 23.20
N ALA A 4 -17.11 -11.34 23.23
CA ALA A 4 -16.63 -10.45 22.18
C ALA A 4 -15.10 -10.51 22.04
N TRP A 5 -14.37 -10.59 23.14
CA TRP A 5 -12.92 -10.76 23.15
C TRP A 5 -12.49 -12.05 22.47
N VAL A 6 -13.06 -13.19 22.87
CA VAL A 6 -12.74 -14.51 22.29
C VAL A 6 -13.11 -14.54 20.80
N LEU A 7 -14.28 -14.02 20.42
CA LEU A 7 -14.70 -13.93 19.03
C LEU A 7 -13.75 -13.09 18.18
N SER A 8 -13.22 -11.99 18.70
CA SER A 8 -12.25 -11.17 17.99
C SER A 8 -10.91 -11.89 17.75
N ILE A 9 -10.43 -12.66 18.73
CA ILE A 9 -9.23 -13.50 18.57
C ILE A 9 -9.47 -14.55 17.49
N VAL A 10 -10.56 -15.32 17.61
CA VAL A 10 -10.91 -16.38 16.65
C VAL A 10 -11.06 -15.82 15.24
N LYS A 11 -11.74 -14.68 15.09
CA LYS A 11 -11.89 -13.98 13.80
C LYS A 11 -10.53 -13.68 13.16
N ASN A 12 -9.59 -13.10 13.90
CA ASN A 12 -8.27 -12.77 13.37
C ASN A 12 -7.45 -14.00 13.02
N VAL A 13 -7.53 -15.08 13.81
CA VAL A 13 -6.88 -16.37 13.47
C VAL A 13 -7.43 -16.92 12.16
N VAL A 14 -8.76 -16.98 12.00
CA VAL A 14 -9.43 -17.48 10.78
C VAL A 14 -9.04 -16.65 9.56
N ILE A 15 -9.05 -15.32 9.66
CA ILE A 15 -8.61 -14.43 8.57
C ILE A 15 -7.14 -14.67 8.22
N SER A 16 -6.27 -14.88 9.22
CA SER A 16 -4.86 -15.15 8.96
C SER A 16 -4.68 -16.47 8.19
N LEU A 17 -5.39 -17.54 8.59
CA LEU A 17 -5.30 -18.85 7.94
C LEU A 17 -5.82 -18.79 6.51
N PHE A 18 -6.87 -18.00 6.26
CA PHE A 18 -7.33 -17.72 4.91
C PHE A 18 -6.20 -17.10 4.06
N PHE A 19 -5.52 -16.08 4.55
CA PHE A 19 -4.42 -15.46 3.80
C PHE A 19 -3.20 -16.38 3.62
N LEU A 20 -2.92 -17.26 4.58
CA LEU A 20 -1.89 -18.30 4.44
C LEU A 20 -2.21 -19.24 3.28
N ILE A 21 -3.46 -19.69 3.18
CA ILE A 21 -3.95 -20.56 2.09
C ILE A 21 -3.91 -19.82 0.75
N VAL A 22 -4.28 -18.54 0.72
CA VAL A 22 -4.19 -17.73 -0.50
C VAL A 22 -2.74 -17.63 -0.99
N SER A 23 -1.82 -17.32 -0.08
CA SER A 23 -0.40 -17.10 -0.39
C SER A 23 0.28 -18.34 -0.96
N ASN A 24 0.02 -19.53 -0.38
CA ASN A 24 0.72 -20.77 -0.72
C ASN A 24 -0.01 -21.64 -1.76
N CYS A 25 -1.34 -21.55 -1.85
CA CYS A 25 -2.13 -22.49 -2.65
C CYS A 25 -3.03 -21.77 -3.67
N MET A 26 -3.89 -20.85 -3.22
CA MET A 26 -4.94 -20.32 -4.11
C MET A 26 -4.39 -19.42 -5.21
N ALA A 27 -3.36 -18.60 -4.93
CA ALA A 27 -2.79 -17.71 -5.93
C ALA A 27 -2.24 -18.49 -7.15
N THR A 28 -1.50 -19.57 -6.89
CA THR A 28 -0.97 -20.47 -7.93
C THR A 28 -2.06 -21.30 -8.60
N TYR A 29 -3.07 -21.73 -7.85
CA TYR A 29 -4.21 -22.48 -8.41
C TYR A 29 -5.03 -21.64 -9.39
N PHE A 30 -5.37 -20.40 -9.04
CA PHE A 30 -6.19 -19.53 -9.89
C PHE A 30 -5.42 -18.88 -11.04
N ILE A 31 -4.11 -18.68 -10.89
CA ILE A 31 -3.24 -18.12 -11.92
C ILE A 31 -2.16 -19.16 -12.25
N PRO A 32 -2.40 -20.06 -13.21
CA PRO A 32 -1.46 -21.12 -13.57
C PRO A 32 -0.25 -20.57 -14.33
N ASP A 33 0.83 -21.35 -14.41
CA ASP A 33 2.11 -20.95 -15.00
C ASP A 33 2.04 -20.60 -16.50
N GLY A 34 1.01 -21.09 -17.21
CA GLY A 34 0.75 -20.73 -18.62
C GLY A 34 0.10 -19.34 -18.81
N SER A 35 -0.11 -18.58 -17.74
CA SER A 35 -0.71 -17.24 -17.82
C SER A 35 0.24 -16.22 -18.45
N ASN A 36 -0.29 -15.07 -18.89
CA ASN A 36 0.56 -13.99 -19.39
C ASN A 36 1.46 -13.41 -18.27
N VAL A 37 2.55 -12.74 -18.68
CA VAL A 37 3.56 -12.19 -17.76
C VAL A 37 2.95 -11.27 -16.71
N LEU A 38 1.96 -10.43 -17.08
CA LEU A 38 1.33 -9.51 -16.13
C LEU A 38 0.57 -10.25 -15.02
N LEU A 39 -0.18 -11.30 -15.37
CA LEU A 39 -0.91 -12.12 -14.41
C LEU A 39 0.04 -12.92 -13.53
N LEU A 40 1.14 -13.45 -14.09
CA LEU A 40 2.18 -14.13 -13.32
C LEU A 40 2.85 -13.17 -12.33
N SER A 41 3.19 -11.95 -12.74
CA SER A 41 3.72 -10.92 -11.84
C SER A 41 2.70 -10.48 -10.79
N TYR A 42 1.41 -10.41 -11.14
CA TYR A 42 0.35 -10.13 -10.17
C TYR A 42 0.24 -11.26 -9.13
N ARG A 43 0.31 -12.53 -9.57
CA ARG A 43 0.33 -13.70 -8.69
C ARG A 43 1.48 -13.63 -7.69
N GLU A 44 2.70 -13.43 -8.17
CA GLU A 44 3.92 -13.32 -7.34
C GLU A 44 3.76 -12.21 -6.30
N ALA A 45 3.35 -11.01 -6.75
CA ALA A 45 3.13 -9.87 -5.87
C ALA A 45 2.00 -10.13 -4.86
N LEU A 46 0.90 -10.78 -5.27
CA LEU A 46 -0.23 -11.11 -4.39
C LEU A 46 0.17 -12.16 -3.34
N SER A 47 0.92 -13.20 -3.71
CA SER A 47 1.42 -14.21 -2.77
C SER A 47 2.30 -13.58 -1.69
N PHE A 48 3.17 -12.64 -2.06
CA PHE A 48 3.95 -11.87 -1.10
C PHE A 48 3.07 -11.00 -0.18
N ARG A 49 2.06 -10.29 -0.73
CA ARG A 49 1.18 -9.45 0.10
C ARG A 49 0.32 -10.25 1.06
N THR A 50 -0.19 -11.39 0.61
CA THR A 50 -1.04 -12.26 1.43
C THR A 50 -0.25 -12.99 2.52
N SER A 51 1.02 -13.33 2.31
CA SER A 51 1.88 -13.83 3.41
C SER A 51 2.09 -12.76 4.50
N HIS A 52 2.26 -11.50 4.11
CA HIS A 52 2.31 -10.37 5.04
C HIS A 52 0.99 -10.19 5.81
N TYR A 53 -0.16 -10.34 5.15
CA TYR A 53 -1.47 -10.29 5.82
C TYR A 53 -1.62 -11.41 6.85
N PHE A 54 -1.22 -12.64 6.52
CA PHE A 54 -1.20 -13.74 7.47
C PHE A 54 -0.44 -13.37 8.76
N ILE A 55 0.80 -12.91 8.64
CA ILE A 55 1.61 -12.52 9.81
C ILE A 55 0.98 -11.35 10.57
N SER A 56 0.40 -10.39 9.86
CA SER A 56 -0.27 -9.23 10.49
C SER A 56 -1.47 -9.64 11.32
N PHE A 57 -2.35 -10.50 10.80
CA PHE A 57 -3.55 -10.95 11.54
C PHE A 57 -3.21 -11.92 12.69
N ILE A 58 -2.17 -12.75 12.56
CA ILE A 58 -1.64 -13.53 13.70
C ILE A 58 -1.11 -12.59 14.80
N SER A 59 -0.38 -11.54 14.42
CA SER A 59 0.10 -10.52 15.36
C SER A 59 -1.07 -9.82 16.07
N GLU A 60 -2.11 -9.42 15.33
CA GLU A 60 -3.34 -8.86 15.92
C GLU A 60 -4.01 -9.82 16.90
N ALA A 61 -4.17 -11.10 16.53
CA ALA A 61 -4.72 -12.13 17.43
C ALA A 61 -3.87 -12.29 18.70
N SER A 62 -2.54 -12.23 18.57
CA SER A 62 -1.61 -12.38 19.70
C SER A 62 -1.69 -11.20 20.67
N VAL A 63 -1.75 -9.96 20.15
CA VAL A 63 -1.94 -8.74 20.94
C VAL A 63 -3.28 -8.78 21.69
N LEU A 64 -4.35 -9.19 21.01
CA LEU A 64 -5.66 -9.36 21.64
C LEU A 64 -5.64 -10.44 22.71
N ALA A 65 -5.01 -11.60 22.47
CA ALA A 65 -4.88 -12.69 23.44
C ALA A 65 -4.08 -12.27 24.69
N ALA A 66 -3.10 -11.38 24.53
CA ALA A 66 -2.37 -10.77 25.64
C ALA A 66 -3.18 -9.69 26.40
N GLY A 67 -4.43 -9.43 26.00
CA GLY A 67 -5.34 -8.49 26.66
C GLY A 67 -5.22 -7.05 26.20
N PHE A 68 -4.43 -6.77 25.15
CA PHE A 68 -4.29 -5.43 24.59
C PHE A 68 -5.31 -5.17 23.47
N LYS A 69 -5.83 -3.94 23.40
CA LYS A 69 -6.69 -3.46 22.31
C LYS A 69 -6.20 -2.10 21.84
N HIS A 70 -6.62 -1.68 20.65
CA HIS A 70 -6.22 -0.38 20.09
C HIS A 70 -6.62 0.76 21.05
N ALA A 71 -5.68 1.65 21.37
CA ALA A 71 -5.92 2.75 22.30
C ALA A 71 -6.58 3.94 21.60
N THR A 72 -7.89 3.86 21.35
CA THR A 72 -8.69 5.05 21.06
C THR A 72 -9.39 5.51 22.33
N ILE A 73 -9.25 6.81 22.66
CA ILE A 73 -9.86 7.49 23.82
C ILE A 73 -11.38 7.24 23.91
N TRP A 74 -12.01 6.88 22.80
CA TRP A 74 -13.44 6.65 22.62
C TRP A 74 -13.81 5.20 22.31
N ASN A 75 -13.04 4.23 22.82
CA ASN A 75 -13.41 2.84 22.64
C ASN A 75 -14.77 2.57 23.28
N LYS A 76 -15.70 2.05 22.47
CA LYS A 76 -16.85 1.35 23.01
C LYS A 76 -16.33 0.21 23.88
N GLU A 77 -16.84 0.06 25.10
CA GLU A 77 -16.31 -0.87 26.10
C GLU A 77 -16.21 -2.31 25.57
N ASN A 78 -17.12 -2.71 24.67
CA ASN A 78 -17.21 -4.06 24.09
C ASN A 78 -16.49 -4.26 22.76
N GLU A 79 -15.77 -3.27 22.23
CA GLU A 79 -15.04 -3.42 20.96
C GLU A 79 -13.61 -3.92 21.22
N TRP A 80 -13.34 -5.17 20.82
CA TRP A 80 -12.02 -5.78 20.87
C TRP A 80 -11.41 -5.82 19.47
N SER A 81 -10.56 -4.85 19.17
CA SER A 81 -9.86 -4.79 17.90
C SER A 81 -8.48 -4.16 18.06
N TYR A 82 -7.52 -4.66 17.29
CA TYR A 82 -6.24 -4.03 17.05
C TYR A 82 -5.98 -4.16 15.55
N SER A 83 -5.49 -3.11 14.89
CA SER A 83 -5.28 -3.14 13.44
C SER A 83 -3.81 -2.83 13.11
N VAL A 84 -3.12 -3.86 12.63
CA VAL A 84 -1.75 -3.79 12.11
C VAL A 84 -1.80 -3.46 10.61
N THR A 85 -2.75 -4.04 9.88
CA THR A 85 -2.89 -3.86 8.43
C THR A 85 -4.37 -3.68 8.01
N ASP A 86 -4.62 -3.24 6.77
CA ASP A 86 -5.96 -3.19 6.17
C ASP A 86 -5.89 -3.65 4.70
N PRO A 87 -6.19 -4.94 4.43
CA PRO A 87 -6.07 -5.51 3.08
C PRO A 87 -6.95 -4.82 2.04
N ILE A 88 -8.15 -4.36 2.41
CA ILE A 88 -9.08 -3.72 1.47
C ILE A 88 -8.48 -2.42 0.95
N LYS A 89 -7.84 -1.64 1.82
CA LYS A 89 -7.18 -0.39 1.43
C LYS A 89 -5.91 -0.61 0.60
N ILE A 90 -5.29 -1.78 0.72
CA ILE A 90 -4.06 -2.14 0.00
C ILE A 90 -4.34 -2.75 -1.36
N GLU A 91 -5.37 -3.60 -1.49
CA GLU A 91 -5.73 -4.27 -2.76
C GLU A 91 -6.62 -3.38 -3.66
N PHE A 92 -7.34 -2.41 -3.10
CA PHE A 92 -8.05 -1.38 -3.86
C PHE A 92 -7.57 0.05 -3.54
N PRO A 93 -6.27 0.35 -3.72
CA PRO A 93 -5.70 1.64 -3.36
C PRO A 93 -5.87 2.64 -4.50
N THR A 94 -6.21 3.89 -4.20
CA THR A 94 -6.15 4.94 -5.24
C THR A 94 -4.76 5.56 -5.39
N ALA A 95 -3.85 5.33 -4.45
CA ALA A 95 -2.48 5.85 -4.44
C ALA A 95 -1.56 4.96 -3.60
N LEU A 96 -0.26 4.91 -3.93
CA LEU A 96 0.73 4.15 -3.17
C LEU A 96 0.92 4.66 -1.75
N SER A 97 0.73 5.96 -1.52
CA SER A 97 0.74 6.51 -0.16
C SER A 97 -0.38 5.98 0.72
N ILE A 98 -1.49 5.51 0.14
CA ILE A 98 -2.51 4.75 0.90
C ILE A 98 -1.93 3.39 1.27
N VAL A 99 -1.33 2.68 0.31
CA VAL A 99 -0.76 1.34 0.54
C VAL A 99 0.25 1.38 1.69
N VAL A 100 1.22 2.29 1.66
CA VAL A 100 2.28 2.35 2.70
C VAL A 100 1.75 2.74 4.08
N THR A 101 0.62 3.46 4.17
CA THR A 101 -0.03 3.76 5.45
C THR A 101 -0.76 2.54 6.02
N TYR A 102 -1.41 1.75 5.17
CA TYR A 102 -2.23 0.62 5.60
C TYR A 102 -1.49 -0.72 5.60
N TRP A 103 -0.31 -0.81 4.98
CA TRP A 103 0.53 -2.00 4.92
C TRP A 103 0.94 -2.46 6.32
N ASN A 104 1.62 -1.60 7.07
CA ASN A 104 2.04 -1.84 8.46
C ASN A 104 1.87 -0.52 9.23
N LYS A 105 0.70 -0.35 9.85
CA LYS A 105 0.31 0.89 10.53
C LYS A 105 1.28 1.27 11.66
N PRO A 106 1.70 0.35 12.56
CA PRO A 106 2.67 0.69 13.60
C PRO A 106 3.99 1.22 13.06
N MET A 107 4.54 0.59 12.01
CA MET A 107 5.78 1.06 11.38
C MET A 107 5.58 2.41 10.68
N HIS A 108 4.45 2.59 9.98
CA HIS A 108 4.11 3.86 9.36
C HIS A 108 4.04 5.00 10.38
N ASP A 109 3.35 4.78 11.51
CA ASP A 109 3.21 5.79 12.56
C ASP A 109 4.55 6.10 13.24
N PHE A 110 5.39 5.09 13.46
CA PHE A 110 6.76 5.27 13.95
C PHE A 110 7.58 6.16 13.01
N LEU A 111 7.69 5.78 11.74
CA LEU A 111 8.45 6.53 10.74
C LEU A 111 7.89 7.95 10.54
N LYS A 112 6.56 8.09 10.54
CA LYS A 112 5.90 9.39 10.41
C LYS A 112 6.22 10.31 11.58
N LYS A 113 6.20 9.78 12.81
CA LYS A 113 6.42 10.55 14.04
C LYS A 113 7.89 10.93 14.21
N TYR A 114 8.80 9.98 14.03
CA TYR A 114 10.21 10.13 14.41
C TYR A 114 11.14 10.48 13.25
N VAL A 115 10.76 10.19 12.00
CA VAL A 115 11.60 10.45 10.82
C VAL A 115 10.98 11.54 9.96
N TYR A 116 9.83 11.28 9.33
CA TYR A 116 9.22 12.20 8.35
C TYR A 116 9.04 13.63 8.89
N ARG A 117 8.50 13.78 10.11
CA ARG A 117 8.28 15.10 10.73
C ARG A 117 9.58 15.87 10.99
N ALA A 118 10.67 15.18 11.30
CA ALA A 118 11.97 15.82 11.53
C ALA A 118 12.53 16.44 10.24
N TRP A 119 12.27 15.80 9.09
CA TRP A 119 12.77 16.24 7.79
C TRP A 119 11.78 17.12 7.01
N LEU A 120 10.54 17.25 7.47
CA LEU A 120 9.50 18.06 6.82
C LEU A 120 9.89 19.53 6.58
N PRO A 121 10.68 20.22 7.43
CA PRO A 121 11.14 21.58 7.14
C PRO A 121 11.94 21.72 5.84
N LEU A 122 12.58 20.65 5.34
CA LEU A 122 13.29 20.65 4.05
C LEU A 122 12.34 20.52 2.84
N GLY A 123 11.04 20.31 3.09
CA GLY A 123 10.03 20.09 2.06
C GLY A 123 9.52 18.65 2.04
N ARG A 124 8.37 18.46 1.39
CA ARG A 124 7.66 17.18 1.39
C ARG A 124 8.42 16.07 0.66
N PHE A 125 8.98 16.38 -0.51
CA PHE A 125 9.71 15.38 -1.29
C PHE A 125 10.97 14.88 -0.58
N PRO A 126 11.90 15.75 -0.11
CA PRO A 126 13.05 15.30 0.68
C PRO A 126 12.64 14.52 1.93
N ALA A 127 11.59 14.95 2.64
CA ALA A 127 11.11 14.24 3.81
C ALA A 127 10.59 12.84 3.50
N ILE A 128 9.84 12.66 2.39
CA ILE A 128 9.39 11.34 1.94
C ILE A 128 10.60 10.48 1.56
N LEU A 129 11.50 11.00 0.73
CA LEU A 129 12.66 10.25 0.25
C LEU A 129 13.53 9.77 1.41
N LEU A 130 13.89 10.66 2.34
CA LEU A 130 14.67 10.31 3.53
C LEU A 130 13.95 9.32 4.44
N THR A 131 12.62 9.41 4.55
CA THR A 131 11.83 8.42 5.32
C THR A 131 11.96 7.03 4.71
N PHE A 132 11.88 6.90 3.38
CA PHE A 132 12.07 5.62 2.71
C PHE A 132 13.52 5.16 2.70
N CYS A 133 14.51 6.06 2.66
CA CYS A 133 15.91 5.71 2.90
C CYS A 133 16.13 5.10 4.29
N VAL A 134 15.56 5.70 5.34
CA VAL A 134 15.65 5.15 6.70
C VAL A 134 14.90 3.82 6.80
N SER A 135 13.72 3.70 6.18
CA SER A 135 13.01 2.42 6.10
C SER A 135 13.87 1.35 5.42
N SER A 136 14.53 1.69 4.33
CA SER A 136 15.48 0.82 3.61
C SER A 136 16.61 0.35 4.52
N PHE A 137 17.16 1.26 5.33
CA PHE A 137 18.19 0.93 6.31
C PHE A 137 17.71 -0.06 7.38
N LEU A 138 16.48 0.11 7.87
CA LEU A 138 15.87 -0.82 8.84
C LEU A 138 15.65 -2.24 8.25
N HIS A 139 15.55 -2.34 6.92
CA HIS A 139 15.52 -3.62 6.20
C HIS A 139 16.93 -4.16 5.86
N GLY A 140 17.98 -3.61 6.48
CA GLY A 140 19.36 -4.06 6.27
C GLY A 140 19.98 -3.58 4.96
N PHE A 141 19.39 -2.59 4.29
CA PHE A 141 19.81 -2.15 2.95
C PHE A 141 19.79 -3.27 1.90
N GLU A 142 18.93 -4.27 2.11
CA GLU A 142 18.76 -5.37 1.16
C GLU A 142 18.37 -4.82 -0.22
N PRO A 143 19.13 -5.08 -1.31
CA PRO A 143 18.98 -4.36 -2.57
C PRO A 143 17.57 -4.40 -3.16
N LYS A 144 16.93 -5.57 -3.17
CA LYS A 144 15.55 -5.75 -3.68
C LYS A 144 14.56 -4.87 -2.94
N VAL A 145 14.55 -4.96 -1.62
CA VAL A 145 13.65 -4.21 -0.74
C VAL A 145 13.95 -2.71 -0.84
N SER A 146 15.23 -2.34 -0.92
CA SER A 146 15.68 -0.96 -1.01
C SER A 146 15.17 -0.27 -2.27
N VAL A 147 15.30 -0.94 -3.43
CA VAL A 147 14.77 -0.44 -4.71
C VAL A 147 13.25 -0.28 -4.65
N VAL A 148 12.53 -1.25 -4.07
CA VAL A 148 11.07 -1.17 -3.89
C VAL A 148 10.68 0.03 -3.03
N LEU A 149 11.31 0.20 -1.86
CA LEU A 149 10.99 1.27 -0.91
C LEU A 149 11.30 2.67 -1.46
N LEU A 150 12.47 2.85 -2.08
CA LEU A 150 12.82 4.13 -2.69
C LEU A 150 11.87 4.47 -3.85
N SER A 151 11.51 3.48 -4.67
CA SER A 151 10.53 3.65 -5.75
C SER A 151 9.14 4.00 -5.18
N LEU A 152 8.70 3.34 -4.10
CA LEU A 152 7.46 3.68 -3.40
C LEU A 152 7.46 5.15 -2.94
N GLY A 153 8.58 5.66 -2.43
CA GLY A 153 8.72 7.06 -2.03
C GLY A 153 8.55 8.03 -3.20
N VAL A 154 9.30 7.83 -4.28
CA VAL A 154 9.22 8.68 -5.49
C VAL A 154 7.84 8.60 -6.13
N PHE A 155 7.31 7.40 -6.34
CA PHE A 155 6.03 7.20 -7.00
C PHE A 155 4.89 7.76 -6.16
N SER A 156 4.91 7.57 -4.83
CA SER A 156 3.90 8.15 -3.93
C SER A 156 3.87 9.68 -4.01
N TYR A 157 5.03 10.32 -4.16
CA TYR A 157 5.12 11.77 -4.33
C TYR A 157 4.57 12.23 -5.69
N LEU A 158 4.95 11.57 -6.78
CA LEU A 158 4.45 11.92 -8.12
C LEU A 158 2.93 11.75 -8.22
N GLN A 159 2.39 10.61 -7.74
CA GLN A 159 0.95 10.40 -7.69
C GLN A 159 0.24 11.46 -6.85
N TYR A 160 0.86 11.92 -5.76
CA TYR A 160 0.33 13.02 -4.97
C TYR A 160 0.31 14.34 -5.76
N ALA A 161 1.43 14.70 -6.38
CA ALA A 161 1.61 15.96 -7.09
C ALA A 161 0.65 16.08 -8.29
N VAL A 162 0.57 15.05 -9.14
CA VAL A 162 -0.30 15.05 -10.33
C VAL A 162 -1.77 15.15 -9.93
N ARG A 163 -2.18 14.42 -8.89
CA ARG A 163 -3.56 14.47 -8.41
C ARG A 163 -3.91 15.82 -7.79
N ASP A 164 -2.96 16.48 -7.14
CA ASP A 164 -3.16 17.83 -6.61
C ASP A 164 -3.18 18.90 -7.72
N PHE A 165 -2.42 18.71 -8.81
CA PHE A 165 -2.52 19.52 -10.02
C PHE A 165 -3.89 19.37 -10.68
N ILE A 166 -4.30 18.14 -11.02
CA ILE A 166 -5.59 17.84 -11.66
C ILE A 166 -6.76 18.36 -10.79
N SER A 167 -6.69 18.16 -9.48
CA SER A 167 -7.72 18.64 -8.55
C SER A 167 -7.92 20.15 -8.64
N ARG A 168 -6.84 20.92 -8.76
CA ARG A 168 -6.88 22.39 -8.90
C ARG A 168 -7.27 22.84 -10.31
N ALA A 169 -6.71 22.21 -11.35
CA ALA A 169 -6.94 22.59 -12.74
C ALA A 169 -8.40 22.37 -13.17
N PHE A 170 -9.02 21.27 -12.73
CA PHE A 170 -10.39 20.90 -13.14
C PHE A 170 -11.44 21.11 -12.04
N ASP A 171 -11.04 21.65 -10.89
CA ASP A 171 -11.90 21.83 -9.71
C ASP A 171 -12.64 20.53 -9.30
N MET A 172 -11.86 19.45 -9.18
CA MET A 172 -12.33 18.09 -8.88
C MET A 172 -11.78 17.58 -7.54
N CYS A 173 -12.59 16.88 -6.76
CA CYS A 173 -12.17 16.26 -5.49
C CYS A 173 -11.42 14.94 -5.70
N VAL A 174 -10.26 15.01 -6.36
CA VAL A 174 -9.46 13.83 -6.80
C VAL A 174 -8.11 13.72 -6.09
N ARG A 175 -7.81 14.61 -5.14
CA ARG A 175 -6.65 14.49 -4.24
C ARG A 175 -6.59 13.10 -3.59
N VAL A 176 -5.37 12.66 -3.29
CA VAL A 176 -5.10 11.37 -2.62
C VAL A 176 -5.90 11.26 -1.34
N PHE A 177 -5.73 12.24 -0.44
CA PHE A 177 -6.56 12.41 0.73
C PHE A 177 -7.75 13.31 0.36
N PRO A 178 -8.99 12.83 0.57
CA PRO A 178 -10.19 13.60 0.24
C PRO A 178 -10.27 14.88 1.05
N CYS A 179 -11.05 15.85 0.56
CA CYS A 179 -11.45 16.98 1.36
C CYS A 179 -12.13 16.51 2.66
N ASN A 180 -11.94 17.29 3.72
CA ASN A 180 -12.72 17.15 4.95
C ASN A 180 -14.22 17.46 4.69
N ARG A 181 -15.03 17.50 5.75
CA ARG A 181 -16.51 17.55 5.72
C ARG A 181 -17.13 18.58 4.75
N GLU A 182 -16.44 19.68 4.44
CA GLU A 182 -16.89 20.69 3.48
C GLU A 182 -16.02 20.73 2.21
N CYS A 183 -16.42 19.96 1.19
CA CYS A 183 -15.77 19.98 -0.12
C CYS A 183 -16.29 21.16 -0.96
N ARG A 184 -15.40 22.10 -1.30
CA ARG A 184 -15.71 23.30 -2.11
C ARG A 184 -15.52 23.12 -3.63
N HIS A 185 -15.01 21.96 -4.06
CA HIS A 185 -14.85 21.67 -5.49
C HIS A 185 -16.20 21.59 -6.21
N LYS A 186 -16.29 22.13 -7.43
CA LYS A 186 -17.44 21.98 -8.34
C LYS A 186 -17.79 20.51 -8.56
N TYR A 187 -16.79 19.66 -8.79
CA TYR A 187 -16.97 18.22 -8.94
C TYR A 187 -16.58 17.50 -7.65
N LYS A 188 -17.60 17.14 -6.86
CA LYS A 188 -17.46 16.46 -5.57
C LYS A 188 -17.01 15.01 -5.75
N ARG A 189 -16.54 14.38 -4.66
CA ARG A 189 -16.05 12.99 -4.63
C ARG A 189 -17.02 11.98 -5.26
N ASN A 190 -18.32 12.18 -5.08
CA ASN A 190 -19.37 11.29 -5.57
C ASN A 190 -19.84 11.60 -7.00
N ASP A 191 -19.36 12.69 -7.61
CA ASP A 191 -19.64 12.99 -9.01
C ASP A 191 -19.07 11.89 -9.91
N ILE A 192 -19.79 11.51 -10.95
CA ILE A 192 -19.40 10.40 -11.84
C ILE A 192 -18.01 10.63 -12.47
N ARG A 193 -17.67 11.88 -12.84
CA ARG A 193 -16.38 12.22 -13.44
C ARG A 193 -15.24 11.98 -12.45
N THR A 194 -15.45 12.44 -11.21
CA THR A 194 -14.49 12.25 -10.11
C THR A 194 -14.35 10.78 -9.75
N ARG A 195 -15.45 10.01 -9.75
CA ARG A 195 -15.43 8.57 -9.48
C ARG A 195 -14.71 7.80 -10.58
N SER A 196 -14.97 8.09 -11.85
CA SER A 196 -14.27 7.47 -12.98
C SER A 196 -12.77 7.70 -12.89
N LEU A 197 -12.34 8.93 -12.57
CA LEU A 197 -10.92 9.23 -12.42
C LEU A 197 -10.30 8.53 -11.19
N GLN A 198 -11.04 8.35 -10.09
CA GLN A 198 -10.57 7.56 -8.96
C GLN A 198 -10.40 6.08 -9.29
N ILE A 199 -11.29 5.51 -10.11
CA ILE A 199 -11.16 4.15 -10.60
C ILE A 199 -9.90 4.03 -11.47
N PHE A 200 -9.67 4.99 -12.37
CA PHE A 200 -8.44 5.06 -13.15
C PHE A 200 -7.20 5.09 -12.26
N PHE A 201 -7.14 5.99 -11.27
CA PHE A 201 -6.03 6.02 -10.32
C PHE A 201 -5.88 4.72 -9.53
N CYS A 202 -6.99 4.04 -9.21
CA CYS A 202 -6.95 2.74 -8.55
C CYS A 202 -6.28 1.68 -9.42
N ILE A 203 -6.70 1.57 -10.68
CA ILE A 203 -6.12 0.63 -11.64
C ILE A 203 -4.62 0.91 -11.81
N THR A 204 -4.25 2.17 -12.02
CA THR A 204 -2.85 2.59 -12.17
C THR A 204 -2.02 2.25 -10.92
N THR A 205 -2.54 2.48 -9.71
CA THR A 205 -1.83 2.10 -8.48
C THR A 205 -1.70 0.58 -8.33
N VAL A 206 -2.70 -0.21 -8.71
CA VAL A 206 -2.59 -1.68 -8.71
C VAL A 206 -1.50 -2.15 -9.68
N LEU A 207 -1.40 -1.53 -10.86
CA LEU A 207 -0.30 -1.79 -11.78
C LEU A 207 1.07 -1.46 -11.13
N HIS A 208 1.20 -0.33 -10.45
CA HIS A 208 2.44 -0.05 -9.71
C HIS A 208 2.75 -1.08 -8.62
N LEU A 209 1.73 -1.61 -7.93
CA LEU A 209 1.91 -2.66 -6.95
C LEU A 209 2.36 -3.99 -7.56
N ILE A 210 1.90 -4.32 -8.77
CA ILE A 210 2.39 -5.49 -9.51
C ILE A 210 3.86 -5.28 -9.87
N PHE A 211 4.18 -4.13 -10.47
CA PHE A 211 5.53 -3.81 -10.92
C PHE A 211 6.56 -3.79 -9.79
N LEU A 212 6.20 -3.24 -8.64
CA LEU A 212 7.09 -3.21 -7.48
C LEU A 212 7.10 -4.55 -6.75
N GLY A 213 5.94 -5.19 -6.62
CA GLY A 213 5.80 -6.45 -5.88
C GLY A 213 6.45 -7.64 -6.54
N VAL A 214 6.60 -7.66 -7.87
CA VAL A 214 7.27 -8.75 -8.60
C VAL A 214 8.72 -8.98 -8.13
N LEU A 215 9.39 -7.94 -7.63
CA LEU A 215 10.77 -8.04 -7.12
C LEU A 215 10.88 -8.81 -5.80
N MET A 216 9.75 -9.05 -5.11
CA MET A 216 9.72 -9.83 -3.88
C MET A 216 9.70 -11.33 -4.14
N ASP A 217 9.58 -11.73 -5.41
CA ASP A 217 9.70 -13.13 -5.83
C ASP A 217 11.13 -13.65 -5.65
N PRO A 218 11.35 -14.84 -5.06
CA PRO A 218 12.68 -15.39 -4.83
C PRO A 218 13.54 -15.51 -6.10
N SER A 219 12.95 -15.79 -7.27
CA SER A 219 13.73 -15.90 -8.51
C SER A 219 14.37 -14.58 -8.95
N THR A 220 13.99 -13.46 -8.34
CA THR A 220 14.63 -12.16 -8.57
C THR A 220 16.11 -12.18 -8.18
N ASP A 221 16.53 -13.04 -7.25
CA ASP A 221 17.95 -13.18 -6.87
C ASP A 221 18.80 -13.77 -7.99
N ASP A 222 18.20 -14.68 -8.79
CA ASP A 222 18.89 -15.34 -9.91
C ASP A 222 18.77 -14.53 -11.20
N ILE A 223 17.58 -14.00 -11.47
CA ILE A 223 17.24 -13.30 -12.72
C ILE A 223 17.72 -11.84 -12.71
N GLY A 224 17.70 -11.22 -11.53
CA GLY A 224 18.04 -9.81 -11.33
C GLY A 224 16.86 -8.84 -11.49
N ILE A 225 16.96 -7.71 -10.79
CA ILE A 225 15.92 -6.67 -10.69
C ILE A 225 15.56 -6.08 -12.07
N LEU A 226 16.57 -5.69 -12.85
CA LEU A 226 16.36 -5.04 -14.14
C LEU A 226 15.67 -5.97 -15.14
N GLU A 227 15.97 -7.26 -15.09
CA GLU A 227 15.39 -8.25 -16.00
C GLU A 227 13.92 -8.51 -15.68
N LYS A 228 13.58 -8.67 -14.39
CA LYS A 228 12.18 -8.74 -13.94
C LYS A 228 11.38 -7.51 -14.41
N TRP A 229 11.93 -6.30 -14.29
CA TRP A 229 11.26 -5.09 -14.78
C TRP A 229 11.24 -4.96 -16.31
N ARG A 230 12.26 -5.47 -17.00
CA ARG A 230 12.31 -5.54 -18.47
C ARG A 230 11.20 -6.43 -19.01
N SER A 231 10.91 -7.55 -18.35
CA SER A 231 9.79 -8.44 -18.71
C SER A 231 8.42 -7.74 -18.66
N LEU A 232 8.32 -6.68 -17.85
CA LEU A 232 7.16 -5.81 -17.73
C LEU A 232 7.30 -4.50 -18.55
N TYR A 233 8.26 -4.43 -19.48
CA TYR A 233 8.54 -3.27 -20.32
C TYR A 233 8.71 -1.95 -19.56
N PHE A 234 9.11 -2.02 -18.28
CA PHE A 234 9.21 -0.86 -17.39
C PHE A 234 7.93 0.00 -17.34
N TYR A 235 6.73 -0.58 -17.52
CA TYR A 235 5.48 0.20 -17.70
C TYR A 235 5.24 1.23 -16.59
N SER A 236 5.58 0.91 -15.34
CA SER A 236 5.36 1.82 -14.22
C SER A 236 6.26 3.03 -14.27
N ILE A 237 7.49 2.88 -14.79
CA ILE A 237 8.41 4.00 -14.99
C ILE A 237 7.86 4.92 -16.09
N TRP A 238 7.33 4.36 -17.18
CA TRP A 238 6.68 5.14 -18.23
C TRP A 238 5.45 5.90 -17.73
N ILE A 239 4.60 5.26 -16.92
CA ILE A 239 3.46 5.94 -16.29
C ILE A 239 3.95 7.10 -15.41
N MET A 240 4.98 6.89 -14.58
CA MET A 240 5.56 7.95 -13.73
C MET A 240 6.20 9.07 -14.54
N PHE A 241 6.78 8.76 -15.70
CA PHE A 241 7.31 9.75 -16.62
C PHE A 241 6.20 10.61 -17.22
N VAL A 242 5.08 10.00 -17.63
CA VAL A 242 3.90 10.74 -18.10
C VAL A 242 3.33 11.62 -16.97
N ASP A 243 3.20 11.08 -15.76
CA ASP A 243 2.80 11.84 -14.57
C ASP A 243 3.71 13.06 -14.36
N LEU A 244 5.03 12.89 -14.50
CA LEU A 244 5.99 13.98 -14.41
C LEU A 244 5.77 15.03 -15.52
N LEU A 245 5.55 14.63 -16.77
CA LEU A 245 5.27 15.56 -17.88
C LEU A 245 4.00 16.37 -17.65
N ILE A 246 2.95 15.77 -17.09
CA ILE A 246 1.70 16.47 -16.75
C ILE A 246 1.95 17.63 -15.79
N LEU A 247 2.93 17.52 -14.88
CA LEU A 247 3.26 18.59 -13.93
C LEU A 247 3.92 19.81 -14.59
N PHE A 248 4.40 19.69 -15.83
CA PHE A 248 5.01 20.78 -16.60
C PHE A 248 4.06 21.43 -17.62
N LEU A 249 2.81 20.98 -17.69
CA LEU A 249 1.73 21.59 -18.50
C LEU A 249 0.99 22.67 -17.72
#